data_AF-A0A7X1E4X7-F1
#
_entry.id   AF-A0A7X1E4X7-F1
#
_cell.length_a   1.000
_cell.length_b   1.000
_cell.length_c   1.000
_cell.angle_alpha   90.00
_cell.angle_beta   90.00
_cell.angle_gamma   90.00
#
_symmetry.space_group_name_H-M   'P 1'
#
loop_
_entity.id
_entity.type
_entity.pdbx_description
1 polymer ?
#
loop_
_entity_poly.entity_id
_entity_poly.type
_entity_poly.pdbx_seq_one_letter_code
_entity_poly.pdbx_strand_id
1 'polypeptide(L)'
;MNKSICFLISTAFAFSTASAQLMLDFGPTIPIGTDLYNSPAHASGAISVSDTTWNILGKADVSSGLLFADGTAATGVSVNLGTETFAGSDVISFTTNPGKSSALGTGFNGIDGGAGWFSEGIFADQSVGTDGIWGPDNAANGLRIDGLVAGAYEIFFVGSNTNSNVGGAIMNLYSGVGASSNSFDFSSLMATSSTITNNTFWSEGENYARATITLSEGQSLFLANDTTGLDNDRGFINSVQINAIPEPSSFGLLAGILGAICLVRRRRA
;
A
#
# COMPACT_ATOMS: atom_id res chain seq x y z
N MET A 1 1.95 -37.18 -54.11
CA MET A 1 2.79 -36.15 -53.45
C MET A 1 1.88 -35.24 -52.63
N ASN A 2 1.64 -35.57 -51.36
CA ASN A 2 0.80 -34.74 -50.49
C ASN A 2 1.70 -33.83 -49.66
N LYS A 3 1.75 -32.55 -50.05
CA LYS A 3 2.41 -31.49 -49.29
C LYS A 3 1.48 -31.05 -48.17
N SER A 4 1.65 -31.59 -46.97
CA SER A 4 0.96 -31.08 -45.78
C SER A 4 1.59 -29.76 -45.36
N ILE A 5 0.88 -28.66 -45.63
CA ILE A 5 1.20 -27.31 -45.15
C ILE A 5 0.76 -27.23 -43.69
N CYS A 6 1.72 -27.20 -42.77
CA CYS A 6 1.47 -26.89 -41.36
C CYS A 6 1.34 -25.37 -41.21
N PHE A 7 0.11 -24.89 -41.04
CA PHE A 7 -0.17 -23.49 -40.69
C PHE A 7 0.14 -23.29 -39.20
N LEU A 8 1.28 -22.66 -38.88
CA LEU A 8 1.54 -22.15 -37.54
C LEU A 8 0.75 -20.85 -37.38
N ILE A 9 -0.40 -20.93 -36.71
CA ILE A 9 -1.11 -19.75 -36.21
C ILE A 9 -0.45 -19.41 -34.86
N SER A 10 0.49 -18.46 -34.88
CA SER A 10 1.05 -17.84 -33.68
C SER A 10 0.26 -16.56 -33.37
N THR A 11 -0.93 -16.70 -32.78
CA THR A 11 -1.63 -15.58 -32.16
C THR A 11 -0.97 -15.30 -30.82
N ALA A 12 0.05 -14.44 -30.82
CA ALA A 12 0.61 -13.88 -29.60
C ALA A 12 -0.40 -12.87 -29.02
N PHE A 13 -1.30 -13.34 -28.16
CA PHE A 13 -2.05 -12.46 -27.28
C PHE A 13 -1.14 -12.08 -26.10
N ALA A 14 -0.35 -11.02 -26.28
CA ALA A 14 0.37 -10.39 -25.18
C ALA A 14 -0.60 -9.46 -24.45
N PHE A 15 -1.32 -10.00 -23.46
CA PHE A 15 -1.96 -9.16 -22.45
C PHE A 15 -0.93 -8.92 -21.36
N SER A 16 -0.26 -7.76 -21.44
CA SER A 16 0.29 -7.13 -20.25
C SER A 16 -0.91 -6.76 -19.38
N THR A 17 -1.28 -7.59 -18.42
CA THR A 17 -2.06 -7.11 -17.29
C THR A 17 -1.16 -6.10 -16.58
N ALA A 18 -1.29 -4.82 -16.93
CA ALA A 18 -0.66 -3.76 -16.15
C ALA A 18 -1.10 -3.99 -14.71
N SER A 19 -0.12 -4.17 -13.81
CA SER A 19 -0.40 -4.33 -12.39
C SER A 19 -1.14 -3.07 -11.93
N ALA A 20 -2.34 -3.25 -11.39
CA ALA A 20 -3.09 -2.17 -10.77
C ALA A 20 -2.35 -1.74 -9.50
N GLN A 21 -1.83 -0.52 -9.52
CA GLN A 21 -1.05 0.06 -8.42
C GLN A 21 -1.78 1.29 -7.90
N LEU A 22 -2.17 1.30 -6.63
CA LEU A 22 -2.70 2.51 -5.99
C LEU A 22 -1.63 3.12 -5.11
N MET A 23 -1.47 4.42 -5.21
CA MET A 23 -0.58 5.20 -4.36
C MET A 23 -1.44 6.26 -3.68
N LEU A 24 -1.57 6.16 -2.36
CA LEU A 24 -2.42 6.99 -1.53
C LEU A 24 -1.53 7.80 -0.59
N ASP A 25 -1.69 9.12 -0.61
CA ASP A 25 -1.01 10.06 0.28
C ASP A 25 -2.07 10.71 1.18
N PHE A 26 -1.83 10.75 2.49
CA PHE A 26 -2.83 11.15 3.48
C PHE A 26 -2.47 12.46 4.16
N GLY A 27 -2.56 13.55 3.41
CA GLY A 27 -2.38 14.90 3.92
C GLY A 27 -2.56 15.97 2.84
N PRO A 28 -2.17 17.22 3.15
CA PRO A 28 -2.36 18.34 2.24
C PRO A 28 -1.23 18.53 1.22
N THR A 29 -0.11 17.81 1.36
CA THR A 29 1.08 17.98 0.54
C THR A 29 0.89 17.25 -0.79
N ILE A 30 1.45 17.82 -1.86
CA ILE A 30 1.39 17.23 -3.19
C ILE A 30 2.83 16.92 -3.58
N PRO A 31 3.22 15.64 -3.70
CA PRO A 31 4.54 15.24 -4.16
C PRO A 31 4.85 15.81 -5.55
N ILE A 32 6.05 16.35 -5.72
CA ILE A 32 6.52 16.91 -7.00
C ILE A 32 7.98 16.51 -7.25
N GLY A 33 8.42 16.62 -8.50
CA GLY A 33 9.83 16.39 -8.85
C GLY A 33 10.32 15.00 -8.44
N THR A 34 11.33 14.95 -7.58
CA THR A 34 11.89 13.69 -7.07
C THR A 34 11.01 13.00 -6.04
N ASP A 35 10.11 13.74 -5.37
CA ASP A 35 9.23 13.18 -4.34
C ASP A 35 8.13 12.28 -4.92
N LEU A 36 7.83 12.42 -6.20
CA LEU A 36 6.90 11.55 -6.92
C LEU A 36 7.28 10.07 -6.86
N TYR A 37 8.58 9.77 -6.79
CA TYR A 37 9.11 8.40 -6.70
C TYR A 37 9.93 8.17 -5.42
N ASN A 38 9.89 9.09 -4.46
CA ASN A 38 10.49 8.92 -3.15
C ASN A 38 9.54 8.14 -2.23
N SER A 39 9.40 6.84 -2.46
CA SER A 39 8.50 6.01 -1.65
C SER A 39 8.96 4.55 -1.50
N PRO A 40 8.44 3.81 -0.51
CA PRO A 40 8.82 2.42 -0.26
C PRO A 40 8.68 1.48 -1.48
N ALA A 41 7.59 1.58 -2.24
CA ALA A 41 7.37 0.68 -3.37
C ALA A 41 8.34 0.97 -4.54
N HIS A 42 8.71 2.24 -4.76
CA HIS A 42 9.75 2.60 -5.74
C HIS A 42 11.12 2.12 -5.28
N ALA A 43 11.47 2.35 -4.02
CA ALA A 43 12.75 1.96 -3.45
C ALA A 43 12.97 0.44 -3.43
N SER A 44 11.91 -0.35 -3.25
CA SER A 44 11.96 -1.81 -3.36
C SER A 44 11.93 -2.34 -4.80
N GLY A 45 11.67 -1.47 -5.79
CA GLY A 45 11.49 -1.85 -7.19
C GLY A 45 10.18 -2.59 -7.47
N ALA A 46 9.22 -2.54 -6.55
CA ALA A 46 7.90 -3.15 -6.71
C ALA A 46 7.05 -2.43 -7.76
N ILE A 47 7.32 -1.14 -7.99
CA ILE A 47 6.66 -0.30 -9.00
C ILE A 47 7.69 0.45 -9.86
N SER A 48 7.28 0.86 -11.06
CA SER A 48 8.16 1.58 -12.00
C SER A 48 8.33 3.03 -11.57
N VAL A 49 9.51 3.62 -11.80
CA VAL A 49 9.76 5.06 -11.61
C VAL A 49 8.93 5.97 -12.53
N SER A 50 8.23 5.40 -13.52
CA SER A 50 7.23 6.09 -14.34
C SER A 50 5.86 6.21 -13.67
N ASP A 51 5.60 5.40 -12.64
CA ASP A 51 4.29 5.25 -12.04
C ASP A 51 4.18 6.26 -10.88
N THR A 52 4.00 7.53 -11.23
CA THR A 52 4.16 8.68 -10.32
C THR A 52 2.85 9.28 -9.83
N THR A 53 1.70 8.66 -10.12
CA THR A 53 0.40 9.24 -9.78
C THR A 53 0.00 8.92 -8.34
N TRP A 54 0.01 9.95 -7.49
CA TRP A 54 -0.47 9.89 -6.11
C TRP A 54 -1.91 10.40 -6.00
N ASN A 55 -2.74 9.68 -5.24
CA ASN A 55 -4.05 10.15 -4.82
C ASN A 55 -3.89 10.90 -3.51
N ILE A 56 -4.04 12.22 -3.55
CA ILE A 56 -3.90 13.08 -2.36
C ILE A 56 -5.22 13.10 -1.61
N LEU A 57 -5.24 12.44 -0.46
CA LEU A 57 -6.41 12.19 0.35
C LEU A 57 -6.31 12.96 1.67
N GLY A 58 -7.45 13.46 2.14
CA GLY A 58 -7.55 14.02 3.48
C GLY A 58 -8.11 12.99 4.45
N LYS A 59 -8.88 13.50 5.41
CA LYS A 59 -9.61 12.69 6.40
C LYS A 59 -11.00 12.24 5.95
N ALA A 60 -11.38 12.48 4.69
CA ALA A 60 -12.70 12.12 4.18
C ALA A 60 -12.65 10.82 3.37
N ASP A 61 -13.75 10.08 3.38
CA ASP A 61 -13.95 8.95 2.49
C ASP A 61 -13.92 9.39 1.03
N VAL A 62 -13.46 8.50 0.16
CA VAL A 62 -13.37 8.70 -1.29
C VAL A 62 -14.13 7.59 -1.98
N SER A 63 -15.28 7.91 -2.56
CA SER A 63 -16.14 6.93 -3.24
C SER A 63 -15.79 6.70 -4.71
N SER A 64 -15.04 7.61 -5.33
CA SER A 64 -14.68 7.56 -6.76
C SER A 64 -13.60 8.58 -7.11
N GLY A 65 -13.10 8.52 -8.35
CA GLY A 65 -12.14 9.48 -8.89
C GLY A 65 -10.68 9.15 -8.58
N LEU A 66 -10.42 8.00 -7.96
CA LEU A 66 -9.07 7.49 -7.74
C LEU A 66 -8.41 7.13 -9.07
N LEU A 67 -7.09 7.27 -9.11
CA LEU A 67 -6.23 6.90 -10.22
C LEU A 67 -5.24 5.82 -9.79
N PHE A 68 -4.91 4.89 -10.68
CA PHE A 68 -3.74 4.05 -10.53
C PHE A 68 -2.46 4.88 -10.75
N ALA A 69 -1.33 4.34 -10.31
CA ALA A 69 -0.03 5.00 -10.32
C ALA A 69 0.42 5.40 -11.75
N ASP A 70 -0.03 4.69 -12.77
CA ASP A 70 0.18 5.00 -14.19
C ASP A 70 -0.71 6.14 -14.73
N GLY A 71 -1.58 6.71 -13.89
CA GLY A 71 -2.50 7.80 -14.22
C GLY A 71 -3.84 7.34 -14.81
N THR A 72 -4.06 6.04 -14.99
CA THR A 72 -5.34 5.51 -15.47
C THR A 72 -6.39 5.50 -14.35
N ALA A 73 -7.67 5.52 -14.70
CA ALA A 73 -8.75 5.58 -13.72
C ALA A 73 -8.93 4.25 -12.95
N ALA A 74 -8.90 4.32 -11.62
CA ALA A 74 -9.21 3.20 -10.73
C ALA A 74 -10.73 3.06 -10.53
N THR A 75 -11.43 2.72 -11.63
CA THR A 75 -12.90 2.66 -11.66
C THR A 75 -13.43 1.60 -10.69
N GLY A 76 -14.37 2.01 -9.82
CA GLY A 76 -15.01 1.12 -8.84
C GLY A 76 -14.25 0.96 -7.54
N VAL A 77 -13.02 1.50 -7.45
CA VAL A 77 -12.25 1.52 -6.19
C VAL A 77 -12.73 2.67 -5.31
N SER A 78 -12.90 2.39 -4.02
CA SER A 78 -13.16 3.41 -2.98
C SER A 78 -12.28 3.22 -1.76
N VAL A 79 -12.07 4.29 -1.01
CA VAL A 79 -11.35 4.31 0.27
C VAL A 79 -12.29 4.85 1.35
N ASN A 80 -12.54 4.06 2.38
CA ASN A 80 -13.27 4.46 3.57
C ASN A 80 -12.30 4.55 4.74
N LEU A 81 -12.35 5.65 5.49
CA LEU A 81 -11.44 5.89 6.60
C LEU A 81 -12.15 5.60 7.91
N GLY A 82 -11.38 5.15 8.90
CA GLY A 82 -11.91 4.81 10.19
C GLY A 82 -10.95 5.12 11.32
N THR A 83 -11.51 5.23 12.51
CA THR A 83 -10.77 5.34 13.76
C THR A 83 -11.39 4.41 14.79
N GLU A 84 -10.66 4.05 15.82
CA GLU A 84 -11.28 3.34 16.94
C GLU A 84 -12.35 4.19 17.61
N THR A 85 -13.46 3.53 17.95
CA THR A 85 -14.55 4.19 18.69
C THR A 85 -14.16 4.47 20.14
N PHE A 86 -13.29 3.63 20.70
CA PHE A 86 -12.71 3.80 22.02
C PHE A 86 -11.25 3.35 21.96
N ALA A 87 -10.37 4.13 22.58
CA ALA A 87 -8.94 3.83 22.66
C ALA A 87 -8.67 2.40 23.16
N GLY A 88 -7.87 1.62 22.41
CA GLY A 88 -7.47 0.26 22.77
C GLY A 88 -8.60 -0.76 22.68
N SER A 89 -9.61 -0.49 21.83
CA SER A 89 -10.70 -1.44 21.55
C SER A 89 -10.30 -2.54 20.58
N ASP A 90 -9.23 -2.32 19.83
CA ASP A 90 -8.78 -3.09 18.68
C ASP A 90 -9.82 -3.17 17.55
N VAL A 91 -10.74 -2.20 17.49
CA VAL A 91 -11.85 -2.15 16.52
C VAL A 91 -11.93 -0.79 15.84
N ILE A 92 -11.53 -0.75 14.57
CA ILE A 92 -11.75 0.42 13.70
C ILE A 92 -13.23 0.51 13.33
N SER A 93 -13.81 1.70 13.45
CA SER A 93 -15.13 2.03 12.89
C SER A 93 -14.98 2.91 11.66
N PHE A 94 -15.54 2.45 10.54
CA PHE A 94 -15.61 3.20 9.28
C PHE A 94 -16.83 4.13 9.20
N THR A 95 -17.56 4.31 10.30
CA THR A 95 -18.58 5.38 10.43
C THR A 95 -18.02 6.64 11.05
N THR A 96 -16.74 6.63 11.44
CA THR A 96 -16.08 7.73 12.12
C THR A 96 -14.72 7.95 11.52
N ASN A 97 -14.60 9.02 10.75
CA ASN A 97 -13.37 9.37 10.09
C ASN A 97 -12.33 9.94 11.08
N PRO A 98 -11.03 9.88 10.74
CA PRO A 98 -9.98 10.56 11.48
C PRO A 98 -10.28 12.05 11.70
N GLY A 99 -9.92 12.57 12.87
CA GLY A 99 -10.25 13.96 13.24
C GLY A 99 -9.31 14.99 12.60
N LYS A 100 -8.05 14.59 12.34
CA LYS A 100 -6.95 15.48 11.97
C LYS A 100 -6.26 15.02 10.69
N SER A 101 -5.68 15.98 9.98
CA SER A 101 -4.88 15.81 8.77
C SER A 101 -3.90 16.98 8.69
N SER A 102 -2.62 16.73 8.41
CA SER A 102 -1.60 17.78 8.36
C SER A 102 -0.36 17.35 7.59
N ALA A 103 0.41 18.33 7.12
CA ALA A 103 1.80 18.12 6.76
C ALA A 103 2.63 18.07 8.06
N LEU A 104 3.18 16.90 8.37
CA LEU A 104 4.06 16.65 9.50
C LEU A 104 5.52 16.89 9.05
N GLY A 105 6.47 16.05 9.47
CA GLY A 105 7.86 16.13 9.01
C GLY A 105 8.74 17.21 9.68
N THR A 106 8.24 17.97 10.65
CA THR A 106 8.98 19.10 11.24
C THR A 106 9.61 18.81 12.61
N GLY A 107 9.32 17.66 13.23
CA GLY A 107 9.41 17.54 14.68
C GLY A 107 10.55 16.71 15.28
N PHE A 108 11.29 15.92 14.49
CA PHE A 108 12.26 15.00 15.09
C PHE A 108 13.63 15.60 15.27
N ASN A 109 14.01 15.77 16.52
CA ASN A 109 15.41 15.76 16.92
C ASN A 109 15.79 14.28 17.12
N GLY A 110 16.82 13.80 16.44
CA GLY A 110 17.37 12.44 16.47
C GLY A 110 17.31 11.72 17.82
N ILE A 111 17.46 10.39 17.82
CA ILE A 111 17.68 9.58 19.04
C ILE A 111 18.82 10.16 19.91
N ASP A 112 19.77 10.87 19.29
CA ASP A 112 20.92 11.53 19.93
C ASP A 112 20.73 13.04 20.22
N GLY A 113 19.52 13.58 20.14
CA GLY A 113 19.23 15.00 20.42
C GLY A 113 19.68 15.99 19.34
N GLY A 114 20.09 15.53 18.15
CA GLY A 114 20.40 16.38 17.00
C GLY A 114 19.14 16.79 16.24
N ALA A 115 18.90 18.07 16.04
CA ALA A 115 17.68 18.54 15.39
C ALA A 115 17.54 18.12 13.92
N GLY A 116 16.33 17.76 13.47
CA GLY A 116 15.93 17.79 12.06
C GLY A 116 15.93 16.49 11.25
N TRP A 117 15.78 15.29 11.83
CA TRP A 117 15.81 14.07 11.01
C TRP A 117 14.65 14.00 10.01
N PHE A 118 13.46 14.48 10.37
CA PHE A 118 12.34 14.46 9.42
C PHE A 118 12.33 15.65 8.46
N SER A 119 13.25 16.60 8.58
CA SER A 119 13.43 17.65 7.57
C SER A 119 14.44 17.27 6.48
N GLU A 120 14.92 16.04 6.47
CA GLU A 120 15.96 15.55 5.56
C GLU A 120 15.62 14.17 4.98
N GLY A 121 16.32 13.81 3.90
CA GLY A 121 16.24 12.48 3.29
C GLY A 121 14.85 12.11 2.79
N ILE A 122 14.38 10.90 3.12
CA ILE A 122 13.10 10.37 2.63
C ILE A 122 11.88 11.08 3.22
N PHE A 123 12.07 11.91 4.25
CA PHE A 123 11.01 12.71 4.87
C PHE A 123 11.16 14.19 4.58
N ALA A 124 12.05 14.61 3.68
CA ALA A 124 12.18 16.01 3.31
C ALA A 124 11.06 16.51 2.38
N ASP A 125 10.98 17.83 2.24
CA ASP A 125 10.25 18.53 1.17
C ASP A 125 8.78 18.12 1.02
N GLN A 126 8.36 17.61 -0.14
CA GLN A 126 6.99 17.19 -0.43
C GLN A 126 6.84 15.66 -0.34
N SER A 127 7.64 15.01 0.50
CA SER A 127 7.55 13.56 0.69
C SER A 127 6.23 13.12 1.30
N VAL A 128 5.68 12.03 0.75
CA VAL A 128 4.52 11.28 1.25
C VAL A 128 4.71 10.69 2.65
N GLY A 129 5.94 10.67 3.16
CA GLY A 129 6.23 10.29 4.54
C GLY A 129 5.97 11.41 5.55
N THR A 130 5.82 12.65 5.08
CA THR A 130 5.56 13.80 5.95
C THR A 130 4.08 14.04 6.19
N ASP A 131 3.21 13.64 5.28
CA ASP A 131 1.78 13.84 5.47
C ASP A 131 1.20 12.88 6.49
N GLY A 132 0.09 13.20 7.14
CA GLY A 132 -0.58 12.22 7.98
C GLY A 132 -2.00 12.56 8.37
N ILE A 133 -2.84 11.53 8.48
CA ILE A 133 -4.13 11.56 9.17
C ILE A 133 -4.09 10.77 10.47
N TRP A 134 -4.85 11.23 11.45
CA TRP A 134 -4.97 10.55 12.74
C TRP A 134 -6.24 10.92 13.49
N GLY A 135 -6.61 10.03 14.39
CA GLY A 135 -7.77 10.10 15.26
C GLY A 135 -7.47 10.70 16.63
N PRO A 136 -8.33 10.39 17.62
CA PRO A 136 -8.10 10.72 19.03
C PRO A 136 -6.77 10.15 19.56
N ASP A 137 -6.37 10.65 20.73
CA ASP A 137 -5.26 10.11 21.50
C ASP A 137 -5.61 8.67 21.94
N ASN A 138 -4.63 7.77 21.99
CA ASN A 138 -4.76 6.35 22.38
C ASN A 138 -5.60 5.50 21.41
N ALA A 139 -5.86 5.99 20.20
CA ALA A 139 -6.70 5.32 19.23
C ALA A 139 -5.94 4.90 17.96
N ALA A 140 -6.17 3.67 17.52
CA ALA A 140 -5.76 3.20 16.21
C ALA A 140 -6.55 3.93 15.10
N ASN A 141 -5.95 4.01 13.91
CA ASN A 141 -6.57 4.54 12.71
C ASN A 141 -6.48 3.51 11.61
N GLY A 142 -7.49 3.46 10.75
CA GLY A 142 -7.55 2.45 9.71
C GLY A 142 -8.22 2.94 8.45
N LEU A 143 -8.15 2.10 7.44
CA LEU A 143 -8.83 2.32 6.18
C LEU A 143 -9.29 0.99 5.59
N ARG A 144 -10.39 1.07 4.84
CA ARG A 144 -10.94 -0.02 4.05
C ARG A 144 -10.86 0.38 2.59
N ILE A 145 -10.35 -0.51 1.74
CA ILE A 145 -10.38 -0.34 0.29
C ILE A 145 -11.36 -1.36 -0.29
N ASP A 146 -12.36 -0.88 -1.01
CA ASP A 146 -13.30 -1.70 -1.75
C ASP A 146 -13.01 -1.64 -3.26
N GLY A 147 -13.51 -2.63 -4.01
CA GLY A 147 -13.48 -2.61 -5.48
C GLY A 147 -12.17 -3.02 -6.13
N LEU A 148 -11.17 -3.45 -5.34
CA LEU A 148 -10.00 -4.13 -5.87
C LEU A 148 -10.41 -5.47 -6.52
N VAL A 149 -9.70 -5.85 -7.58
CA VAL A 149 -9.88 -7.14 -8.25
C VAL A 149 -9.33 -8.26 -7.35
N ALA A 150 -9.86 -9.48 -7.49
CA ALA A 150 -9.28 -10.64 -6.82
C ALA A 150 -7.81 -10.84 -7.25
N GLY A 151 -6.93 -11.16 -6.30
CA GLY A 151 -5.51 -11.34 -6.57
C GLY A 151 -4.63 -11.14 -5.35
N ALA A 152 -3.33 -11.36 -5.53
CA ALA A 152 -2.32 -11.09 -4.51
C ALA A 152 -1.80 -9.65 -4.63
N TYR A 153 -1.55 -9.03 -3.48
CA TYR A 153 -1.07 -7.65 -3.38
C TYR A 153 0.08 -7.54 -2.38
N GLU A 154 1.05 -6.70 -2.68
CA GLU A 154 1.98 -6.15 -1.70
C GLU A 154 1.48 -4.78 -1.24
N ILE A 155 1.43 -4.59 0.07
CA ILE A 155 1.04 -3.34 0.71
C ILE A 155 2.29 -2.73 1.35
N PHE A 156 2.61 -1.51 0.99
CA PHE A 156 3.65 -0.70 1.64
C PHE A 156 2.97 0.40 2.43
N PHE A 157 3.26 0.46 3.73
CA PHE A 157 2.54 1.31 4.67
C PHE A 157 3.51 2.17 5.47
N VAL A 158 3.24 3.47 5.49
CA VAL A 158 3.92 4.45 6.35
C VAL A 158 2.86 5.06 7.26
N GLY A 159 3.05 4.96 8.58
CA GLY A 159 2.07 5.40 9.58
C GLY A 159 2.70 5.92 10.87
N SER A 160 3.75 6.73 10.73
CA SER A 160 4.52 7.32 11.81
C SER A 160 4.11 8.75 12.09
N ASN A 161 4.27 9.12 13.37
CA ASN A 161 4.24 10.52 13.74
C ASN A 161 5.57 11.22 13.43
N THR A 162 5.71 11.76 12.22
CA THR A 162 6.92 12.49 11.82
C THR A 162 6.99 13.93 12.36
N ASN A 163 6.11 14.30 13.29
CA ASN A 163 6.23 15.52 14.11
C ASN A 163 6.65 15.26 15.57
N SER A 164 6.80 13.99 15.97
CA SER A 164 7.26 13.68 17.32
C SER A 164 8.75 13.96 17.44
N ASN A 165 9.15 14.42 18.61
CA ASN A 165 10.52 14.59 19.07
C ASN A 165 11.00 13.38 19.89
N VAL A 166 10.20 12.31 19.96
CA VAL A 166 10.53 11.05 20.66
C VAL A 166 10.80 9.94 19.63
N GLY A 167 12.04 9.46 19.62
CA GLY A 167 12.51 8.31 18.85
C GLY A 167 11.86 6.99 19.23
N GLY A 168 11.80 6.08 18.26
CA GLY A 168 11.51 4.67 18.53
C GLY A 168 10.04 4.32 18.72
N ALA A 169 9.11 5.17 18.27
CA ALA A 169 7.70 4.78 18.21
C ALA A 169 7.52 3.62 17.23
N ILE A 170 6.88 2.54 17.71
CA ILE A 170 6.63 1.34 16.91
C ILE A 170 5.27 1.50 16.25
N MET A 171 5.26 1.56 14.91
CA MET A 171 4.04 1.46 14.11
C MET A 171 3.69 -0.02 13.98
N ASN A 172 2.45 -0.39 14.26
CA ASN A 172 1.95 -1.76 14.10
C ASN A 172 0.87 -1.78 13.01
N LEU A 173 1.24 -2.25 11.82
CA LEU A 173 0.28 -2.48 10.74
C LEU A 173 -0.44 -3.81 10.96
N TYR A 174 -1.75 -3.76 11.06
CA TYR A 174 -2.63 -4.91 10.98
C TYR A 174 -3.36 -4.90 9.64
N SER A 175 -3.36 -6.02 8.94
CA SER A 175 -4.00 -6.16 7.64
C SER A 175 -4.91 -7.38 7.58
N GLY A 176 -6.10 -7.22 7.02
CA GLY A 176 -7.08 -8.30 6.86
C GLY A 176 -7.89 -8.14 5.58
N VAL A 177 -8.63 -9.19 5.23
CA VAL A 177 -9.59 -9.20 4.11
C VAL A 177 -10.92 -9.77 4.57
N GLY A 178 -12.00 -9.31 3.95
CA GLY A 178 -13.34 -9.77 4.29
C GLY A 178 -14.40 -9.11 3.41
N ALA A 179 -15.66 -9.45 3.63
CA ALA A 179 -16.75 -8.68 3.04
C ALA A 179 -16.72 -7.23 3.57
N SER A 180 -17.14 -6.28 2.75
CA SER A 180 -17.24 -4.87 3.15
C SER A 180 -18.08 -4.74 4.43
N SER A 181 -17.50 -4.07 5.44
CA SER A 181 -18.07 -3.94 6.79
C SER A 181 -17.81 -2.54 7.32
N ASN A 182 -18.69 -2.04 8.18
CA ASN A 182 -18.51 -0.76 8.87
C ASN A 182 -17.53 -0.82 10.04
N SER A 183 -16.97 -2.00 10.32
CA SER A 183 -15.93 -2.18 11.33
C SER A 183 -14.87 -3.19 10.90
N PHE A 184 -13.69 -3.07 11.52
CA PHE A 184 -12.59 -4.01 11.40
C PHE A 184 -11.99 -4.28 12.78
N ASP A 185 -12.15 -5.52 13.25
CA ASP A 185 -11.57 -6.03 14.49
C ASP A 185 -10.21 -6.67 14.19
N PHE A 186 -9.14 -6.11 14.75
CA PHE A 186 -7.76 -6.56 14.53
C PHE A 186 -7.15 -7.21 15.78
N SER A 187 -7.92 -7.43 16.85
CA SER A 187 -7.44 -7.96 18.15
C SER A 187 -6.76 -9.34 18.07
N SER A 188 -7.08 -10.13 17.03
CA SER A 188 -6.52 -11.47 16.81
C SER A 188 -5.44 -11.52 15.72
N LEU A 189 -5.15 -10.39 15.07
CA LEU A 189 -4.19 -10.30 13.99
C LEU A 189 -2.79 -10.08 14.54
N MET A 190 -1.78 -10.58 13.84
CA MET A 190 -0.39 -10.25 14.13
C MET A 190 -0.02 -8.97 13.38
N ALA A 191 0.60 -8.03 14.09
CA ALA A 191 1.12 -6.82 13.47
C ALA A 191 2.36 -7.11 12.62
N THR A 192 2.48 -6.39 11.49
CA THR A 192 3.77 -6.08 10.88
C THR A 192 4.26 -4.77 11.48
N SER A 193 5.26 -4.86 12.36
CA SER A 193 5.80 -3.68 13.03
C SER A 193 6.88 -2.99 12.20
N SER A 194 6.98 -1.67 12.35
CA SER A 194 8.13 -0.89 11.88
C SER A 194 8.49 0.19 12.89
N THR A 195 9.76 0.56 12.96
CA THR A 195 10.27 1.57 13.91
C THR A 195 11.27 2.47 13.22
N ILE A 196 10.99 3.77 13.15
CA ILE A 196 11.89 4.69 12.44
C ILE A 196 13.24 4.75 13.15
N THR A 197 14.23 4.12 12.53
CA THR A 197 15.64 4.12 12.95
C THR A 197 16.56 4.80 11.92
N ASN A 198 16.05 5.12 10.73
CA ASN A 198 16.75 5.86 9.70
C ASN A 198 15.78 6.73 8.86
N ASN A 199 16.30 7.82 8.31
CA ASN A 199 15.59 8.76 7.42
C ASN A 199 16.28 8.90 6.04
N THR A 200 17.33 8.13 5.75
CA THR A 200 18.16 8.34 4.56
C THR A 200 17.64 7.56 3.35
N PHE A 201 17.07 6.37 3.58
CA PHE A 201 16.53 5.51 2.53
C PHE A 201 15.35 4.71 3.07
N TRP A 202 14.43 4.32 2.20
CA TRP A 202 13.32 3.45 2.61
C TRP A 202 13.85 2.05 2.97
N SER A 203 13.55 1.58 4.18
CA SER A 203 13.95 0.28 4.71
C SER A 203 12.77 -0.39 5.42
N GLU A 204 12.45 -1.61 4.99
CA GLU A 204 11.35 -2.41 5.53
C GLU A 204 11.59 -2.75 7.01
N GLY A 205 10.56 -2.61 7.83
CA GLY A 205 10.64 -2.82 9.27
C GLY A 205 11.29 -1.66 10.03
N GLU A 206 11.84 -0.67 9.33
CA GLU A 206 12.33 0.56 9.93
C GLU A 206 11.33 1.70 9.67
N ASN A 207 11.35 2.27 8.47
CA ASN A 207 10.54 3.45 8.16
C ASN A 207 9.27 3.16 7.34
N TYR A 208 9.02 1.88 7.03
CA TYR A 208 7.73 1.41 6.53
C TYR A 208 7.50 -0.06 6.91
N ALA A 209 6.24 -0.46 6.93
CA ALA A 209 5.82 -1.86 7.05
C ALA A 209 5.39 -2.41 5.68
N ARG A 210 5.65 -3.69 5.43
CA ARG A 210 5.18 -4.39 4.23
C ARG A 210 4.32 -5.60 4.60
N ALA A 211 3.19 -5.76 3.92
CA ALA A 211 2.32 -6.92 4.07
C ALA A 211 1.98 -7.52 2.71
N THR A 212 1.84 -8.84 2.65
CA THR A 212 1.30 -9.54 1.48
C THR A 212 -0.10 -10.04 1.80
N ILE A 213 -1.07 -9.70 0.96
CA ILE A 213 -2.47 -10.06 1.15
C ILE A 213 -3.02 -10.70 -0.13
N THR A 214 -4.01 -11.57 -0.02
CA THR A 214 -4.73 -12.11 -1.17
C THR A 214 -6.21 -11.82 -1.02
N LEU A 215 -6.80 -11.14 -2.00
CA LEU A 215 -8.22 -10.82 -2.07
C LEU A 215 -8.93 -11.85 -2.93
N SER A 216 -10.04 -12.37 -2.43
CA SER A 216 -11.06 -13.05 -3.24
C SER A 216 -12.02 -12.04 -3.85
N GLU A 217 -12.79 -12.48 -4.85
CA GLU A 217 -13.79 -11.62 -5.50
C GLU A 217 -14.78 -11.04 -4.48
N GLY A 218 -15.02 -9.73 -4.57
CA GLY A 218 -15.94 -9.00 -3.70
C GLY A 218 -15.43 -8.75 -2.28
N GLN A 219 -14.19 -9.13 -1.95
CA GLN A 219 -13.58 -8.77 -0.68
C GLN A 219 -13.02 -7.35 -0.69
N SER A 220 -13.00 -6.75 0.49
CA SER A 220 -12.33 -5.49 0.80
C SER A 220 -11.00 -5.77 1.50
N LEU A 221 -10.03 -4.89 1.30
CA LEU A 221 -8.81 -4.83 2.10
C LEU A 221 -9.05 -3.93 3.31
N PHE A 222 -8.70 -4.41 4.49
CA PHE A 222 -8.76 -3.65 5.75
C PHE A 222 -7.35 -3.47 6.29
N LEU A 223 -7.00 -2.23 6.64
CA LEU A 223 -5.77 -1.88 7.31
C LEU A 223 -6.10 -1.15 8.61
N ALA A 224 -5.36 -1.44 9.67
CA ALA A 224 -5.33 -0.65 10.89
C ALA A 224 -3.86 -0.39 11.25
N ASN A 225 -3.59 0.80 11.75
CA ASN A 225 -2.32 1.12 12.39
C ASN A 225 -2.60 1.52 13.82
N ASP A 226 -1.94 0.82 14.72
CA ASP A 226 -1.84 1.19 16.12
C ASP A 226 -0.38 1.43 16.45
N THR A 227 -0.10 2.44 17.26
CA THR A 227 1.27 2.80 17.60
C THR A 227 1.49 2.55 19.08
N THR A 228 2.56 1.83 19.41
CA THR A 228 2.96 1.55 20.79
C THR A 228 4.29 2.23 21.09
N GLY A 229 4.42 2.90 22.24
CA GLY A 229 5.68 3.51 22.68
C GLY A 229 5.48 4.83 23.43
N LEU A 230 6.58 5.48 23.81
CA LEU A 230 6.52 6.76 24.55
C LEU A 230 5.97 7.88 23.66
N ASP A 231 4.96 8.62 24.15
CA ASP A 231 4.36 9.84 23.56
C ASP A 231 3.75 9.71 22.15
N ASN A 232 3.52 8.50 21.65
CA ASN A 232 2.93 8.24 20.34
C ASN A 232 1.86 7.15 20.41
N ASP A 233 0.99 7.20 21.42
CA ASP A 233 -0.10 6.24 21.58
C ASP A 233 -1.24 6.51 20.56
N ARG A 234 -0.98 6.69 19.26
CA ARG A 234 -2.07 6.80 18.28
C ARG A 234 -1.62 6.32 16.92
N GLY A 235 -2.53 5.71 16.17
CA GLY A 235 -2.27 5.33 14.79
C GLY A 235 -2.13 6.56 13.90
N PHE A 236 -1.05 6.66 13.13
CA PHE A 236 -0.96 7.58 12.01
C PHE A 236 -1.12 6.82 10.69
N ILE A 237 -1.59 7.49 9.65
CA ILE A 237 -1.51 6.97 8.28
C ILE A 237 -0.94 8.10 7.45
N ASN A 238 0.29 7.93 6.96
CA ASN A 238 0.97 8.90 6.10
C ASN A 238 0.73 8.55 4.64
N SER A 239 1.12 7.33 4.25
CA SER A 239 0.94 6.87 2.88
C SER A 239 0.78 5.36 2.79
N VAL A 240 0.05 4.93 1.77
CA VAL A 240 -0.19 3.51 1.48
C VAL A 240 -0.03 3.27 -0.02
N GLN A 241 0.80 2.29 -0.37
CA GLN A 241 0.95 1.82 -1.74
C GLN A 241 0.47 0.38 -1.83
N ILE A 242 -0.45 0.11 -2.76
CA ILE A 242 -1.08 -1.19 -2.97
C ILE A 242 -0.66 -1.66 -4.36
N ASN A 243 0.25 -2.62 -4.43
CA ASN A 243 0.80 -3.13 -5.68
C ASN A 243 0.26 -4.52 -5.97
N ALA A 244 -0.45 -4.72 -7.08
CA ALA A 244 -0.84 -6.06 -7.48
C ALA A 244 0.41 -6.88 -7.84
N ILE A 245 0.51 -8.09 -7.27
CA ILE A 245 1.57 -9.03 -7.62
C ILE A 245 1.10 -9.74 -8.90
N PRO A 246 1.82 -9.61 -10.03
CA PRO A 246 1.45 -10.30 -11.25
C PRO A 246 1.39 -11.80 -10.98
N GLU A 247 0.24 -12.43 -11.23
CA GLU A 247 0.18 -13.88 -11.17
C GLU A 247 1.21 -14.46 -12.15
N PRO A 248 1.93 -15.53 -11.78
CA PRO A 248 2.77 -16.25 -12.73
C PRO A 248 1.88 -16.64 -13.89
N SER A 249 2.07 -16.00 -15.06
CA SER A 249 1.09 -16.04 -16.13
C SER A 249 0.61 -17.49 -16.35
N SER A 250 -0.67 -17.74 -16.11
CA SER A 250 -1.29 -19.05 -16.38
C SER A 250 -1.05 -19.48 -17.83
N PHE A 251 -0.73 -18.52 -18.71
CA PHE A 251 -0.22 -18.69 -20.05
C PHE A 251 1.13 -19.40 -20.13
N GLY A 252 2.10 -19.15 -19.26
CA GLY A 252 3.35 -19.91 -19.22
C GLY A 252 3.09 -21.40 -18.97
N LEU A 253 2.17 -21.71 -18.06
CA LEU A 253 1.71 -23.07 -17.82
C LEU A 253 0.97 -23.65 -19.03
N LEU A 254 0.01 -22.91 -19.61
CA LEU A 254 -0.76 -23.37 -20.77
C LEU A 254 0.10 -23.55 -22.02
N ALA A 255 1.02 -22.63 -22.29
CA ALA A 255 1.97 -22.69 -23.39
C ALA A 255 2.95 -23.85 -23.19
N GLY A 256 3.39 -24.10 -21.96
CA GLY A 256 4.16 -25.29 -21.59
C GLY A 256 3.41 -26.59 -21.90
N ILE A 257 2.13 -26.68 -21.52
CA ILE A 257 1.28 -27.86 -21.79
C ILE A 257 1.06 -28.05 -23.30
N LEU A 258 0.72 -26.98 -24.03
CA LEU A 258 0.53 -27.05 -25.49
C LEU A 258 1.82 -27.45 -26.21
N GLY A 259 2.97 -26.92 -25.77
CA GLY A 259 4.29 -27.33 -26.25
C GLY A 259 4.56 -28.82 -26.00
N ALA A 260 4.25 -29.32 -24.82
CA ALA A 260 4.41 -30.74 -24.48
C ALA A 260 3.49 -31.65 -25.33
N ILE A 261 2.24 -31.25 -25.58
CA ILE A 261 1.32 -32.01 -26.45
C ILE A 261 1.85 -32.11 -27.88
N CYS A 262 2.40 -31.02 -28.42
CA CYS A 262 3.03 -31.01 -29.75
C CYS A 262 4.24 -31.96 -29.83
N LEU A 263 5.05 -32.03 -28.78
CA LEU A 263 6.20 -32.94 -28.71
C LEU A 263 5.78 -34.41 -28.61
N VAL A 264 4.72 -34.73 -27.86
CA VAL A 264 4.20 -36.11 -27.74
C VAL A 264 3.59 -36.59 -29.06
N ARG A 265 2.87 -35.74 -29.79
CA ARG A 265 2.32 -36.09 -31.12
C ARG A 265 3.41 -36.36 -32.15
N ARG A 266 4.52 -35.61 -32.12
CA ARG A 266 5.65 -35.83 -33.03
C ARG A 266 6.40 -37.14 -32.81
N ARG A 267 6.33 -37.74 -31.61
CA ARG A 267 6.95 -39.04 -31.31
C ARG A 267 6.11 -40.25 -31.73
N ARG A 268 4.84 -40.07 -32.08
CA ARG A 268 3.91 -41.15 -32.45
C ARG A 268 3.60 -41.24 -33.95
N ALA A 269 4.16 -40.34 -34.75
CA ALA A 269 4.12 -40.37 -36.23
C ALA A 269 5.51 -40.74 -36.74
#